data_AF-A0A1Y5F446-F1
#
_entry.id   AF-A0A1Y5F446-F1
#
_cell.length_a   1.000
_cell.length_b   1.000
_cell.length_c   1.000
_cell.angle_alpha   90.00
_cell.angle_beta   90.00
_cell.angle_gamma   90.00
#
_symmetry.space_group_name_H-M   'P 1'
#
loop_
_entity.id
_entity.type
_entity.pdbx_description
1 polymer ?
#
loop_
_entity_poly.entity_id
_entity_poly.type
_entity_poly.pdbx_seq_one_letter_code
_entity_poly.pdbx_strand_id
1 'polypeptide(L)'
;MSTPIPFESLLEIDGVVGAVRWRETVAGKGAVTPPFLTEFIGGISEDRAERLMAHSEAAGLAVMGISQLSYHRASQDPTVVYPLDGYYVHSMRGSVVCTINRVSVLLDNAISVNVQDLISKMILVDNRPSS
;
A
#
# COMPACT_ATOMS: atom_id res chain seq x y z
N MET A 1 -15.59 10.04 11.11
CA MET A 1 -14.75 10.13 9.89
C MET A 1 -13.36 10.50 10.36
N SER A 2 -12.36 9.70 10.01
CA SER A 2 -10.94 10.00 10.29
C SER A 2 -10.44 11.10 9.36
N THR A 3 -9.58 11.97 9.87
CA THR A 3 -9.02 13.11 9.12
C THR A 3 -7.97 12.59 8.13
N PRO A 4 -8.04 12.97 6.83
CA PRO A 4 -6.98 12.63 5.89
C PRO A 4 -5.63 13.18 6.32
N ILE A 5 -4.56 12.44 6.08
CA ILE A 5 -3.19 12.88 6.36
C ILE A 5 -2.46 13.25 5.07
N PRO A 6 -1.55 14.25 5.10
CA PRO A 6 -0.68 14.54 3.97
C PRO A 6 0.22 13.34 3.64
N PHE A 7 0.43 13.06 2.36
CA PHE A 7 1.29 11.94 1.94
C PHE A 7 2.74 12.10 2.47
N GLU A 8 3.27 13.32 2.45
CA GLU A 8 4.61 13.64 2.95
C GLU A 8 4.82 13.28 4.43
N SER A 9 3.76 13.27 5.24
CA SER A 9 3.85 12.93 6.68
C SER A 9 4.29 11.49 6.94
N LEU A 10 4.24 10.61 5.94
CA LEU A 10 4.77 9.25 6.07
C LEU A 10 6.28 9.22 6.31
N LEU A 11 7.03 10.26 5.91
CA LEU A 11 8.47 10.37 6.20
C LEU A 11 8.77 10.73 7.66
N GLU A 12 7.77 11.16 8.42
CA GLU A 12 7.93 11.44 9.86
C GLU A 12 7.94 10.13 10.69
N ILE A 13 7.58 9.00 10.07
CA ILE A 13 7.57 7.70 10.72
C ILE A 13 8.96 7.08 10.64
N ASP A 14 9.55 6.81 11.80
CA ASP A 14 10.87 6.17 11.87
C ASP A 14 10.88 4.82 11.14
N GLY A 15 11.97 4.55 10.43
CA GLY A 15 12.13 3.37 9.56
C GLY A 15 11.50 3.49 8.16
N VAL A 16 10.75 4.56 7.84
CA VAL A 16 10.29 4.81 6.46
C VAL A 16 11.42 5.40 5.61
N VAL A 17 11.85 4.65 4.59
CA VAL A 17 12.91 5.09 3.65
C VAL A 17 12.33 5.88 2.49
N GLY A 18 11.13 5.50 2.05
CA GLY A 18 10.42 6.19 0.98
C GLY A 18 9.03 5.61 0.80
N ALA A 19 8.19 6.35 0.09
CA ALA A 19 6.81 5.95 -0.16
C ALA A 19 6.37 6.34 -1.57
N VAL A 20 5.36 5.65 -2.07
CA VAL A 20 4.69 5.95 -3.34
C VAL A 20 3.18 5.92 -3.16
N ARG A 21 2.48 6.77 -3.91
CA ARG A 21 1.03 6.66 -4.12
C ARG A 21 0.71 6.69 -5.60
N TRP A 22 -0.30 5.93 -5.98
CA TRP A 22 -0.69 5.78 -7.39
C TRP A 22 -2.20 5.64 -7.53
N ARG A 23 -2.65 5.67 -8.79
CA ARG A 23 -4.05 5.46 -9.15
C ARG A 23 -4.17 4.44 -10.28
N GLU A 24 -5.37 3.91 -10.43
CA GLU A 24 -5.72 3.18 -11.65
C GLU A 24 -5.76 4.15 -12.83
N THR A 25 -5.26 3.71 -13.98
CA THR A 25 -5.42 4.46 -15.23
C THR A 25 -6.88 4.51 -15.66
N VAL A 26 -7.64 3.44 -15.40
CA VAL A 26 -9.08 3.40 -15.61
C VAL A 26 -9.75 2.79 -14.37
N ALA A 27 -10.67 3.54 -13.77
CA ALA A 27 -11.39 3.13 -12.57
C ALA A 27 -12.07 1.75 -12.76
N GLY A 28 -11.83 0.83 -11.83
CA GLY A 28 -12.35 -0.53 -11.85
C GLY A 28 -11.67 -1.46 -12.86
N LYS A 29 -10.59 -1.02 -13.51
CA LYS A 29 -9.81 -1.80 -14.48
C LYS A 29 -8.33 -1.95 -14.07
N GLY A 30 -8.02 -1.85 -12.77
CA GLY A 30 -6.66 -2.00 -12.25
C GLY A 30 -5.97 -3.31 -12.64
N ALA A 31 -6.72 -4.39 -12.87
CA ALA A 31 -6.15 -5.68 -13.28
C ALA A 31 -5.73 -5.79 -14.76
N VAL A 32 -6.15 -4.85 -15.61
CA VAL A 32 -5.94 -4.91 -17.08
C VAL A 32 -5.28 -3.65 -17.65
N THR A 33 -5.06 -2.63 -16.83
CA THR A 33 -4.36 -1.40 -17.23
C THR A 33 -3.21 -1.12 -16.27
N PRO A 34 -2.03 -0.70 -16.76
CA PRO A 34 -0.93 -0.33 -15.86
C PRO A 34 -1.37 0.80 -14.90
N PRO A 35 -0.93 0.78 -13.63
CA PRO A 35 -1.18 1.89 -12.71
C PRO A 35 -0.37 3.13 -13.10
N PHE A 36 -0.81 4.30 -12.64
CA PHE A 36 -0.13 5.58 -12.84
C PHE A 36 0.45 6.10 -11.53
N LEU A 37 1.77 6.24 -11.47
CA LEU A 37 2.48 6.79 -10.32
C LEU A 37 2.09 8.26 -10.17
N THR A 38 1.48 8.61 -9.03
CA THR A 38 1.00 9.98 -8.79
C THR A 38 2.05 10.80 -8.07
N GLU A 39 2.70 10.22 -7.06
CA GLU A 39 3.69 10.91 -6.25
C GLU A 39 4.61 9.89 -5.56
N PHE A 40 5.86 10.28 -5.36
CA PHE A 40 6.83 9.54 -4.55
C PHE A 40 7.62 10.49 -3.65
N ILE A 41 8.02 10.01 -2.48
CA ILE A 41 8.73 10.78 -1.45
C ILE A 41 9.85 9.94 -0.82
N GLY A 42 10.80 10.61 -0.17
CA GLY A 42 11.90 9.99 0.57
C GLY A 42 13.14 9.73 -0.27
N GLY A 43 14.03 8.88 0.25
CA GLY A 43 15.35 8.59 -0.32
C GLY A 43 15.33 7.57 -1.46
N ILE A 44 14.33 7.60 -2.33
CA ILE A 44 14.17 6.67 -3.46
C ILE A 44 14.23 7.40 -4.80
N SER A 45 14.83 6.76 -5.81
CA SER A 45 14.81 7.26 -7.19
C SER A 45 13.44 7.04 -7.84
N GLU A 46 13.17 7.76 -8.92
CA GLU A 46 11.96 7.59 -9.72
C GLU A 46 11.81 6.15 -10.27
N ASP A 47 12.86 5.57 -10.86
CA ASP A 47 12.86 4.16 -11.28
C ASP A 47 12.54 3.19 -10.13
N ARG A 48 13.04 3.49 -8.92
CA ARG A 48 12.73 2.67 -7.74
C ARG A 48 11.27 2.84 -7.32
N ALA A 49 10.74 4.06 -7.40
CA ALA A 49 9.34 4.37 -7.10
C ALA A 49 8.37 3.68 -8.07
N GLU A 50 8.65 3.73 -9.38
CA GLU A 50 7.85 3.04 -10.40
C GLU A 50 7.82 1.53 -10.18
N ARG A 51 8.97 0.92 -9.90
CA ARG A 51 9.05 -0.51 -9.57
C ARG A 51 8.31 -0.83 -8.28
N LEU A 52 8.43 0.00 -7.25
CA LEU A 52 7.70 -0.21 -5.99
C LEU A 52 6.19 -0.18 -6.23
N MET A 53 5.69 0.81 -6.98
CA MET A 53 4.28 0.89 -7.38
C MET A 53 3.85 -0.38 -8.14
N ALA A 54 4.56 -0.74 -9.21
CA ALA A 54 4.16 -1.85 -10.08
C ALA A 54 4.10 -3.18 -9.33
N HIS A 55 5.10 -3.48 -8.50
CA HIS A 55 5.08 -4.67 -7.66
C HIS A 55 3.97 -4.62 -6.61
N SER A 56 3.73 -3.43 -6.03
CA SER A 56 2.72 -3.27 -4.99
C SER A 56 1.30 -3.44 -5.51
N GLU A 57 1.00 -2.94 -6.72
CA GLU A 57 -0.29 -3.15 -7.39
C GLU A 57 -0.49 -4.64 -7.72
N ALA A 58 0.51 -5.27 -8.33
CA ALA A 58 0.42 -6.69 -8.70
C ALA A 58 0.20 -7.60 -7.48
N ALA A 59 0.97 -7.40 -6.41
CA ALA A 59 0.80 -8.15 -5.16
C ALA A 59 -0.53 -7.82 -4.47
N GLY A 60 -0.94 -6.54 -4.47
CA GLY A 60 -2.23 -6.12 -3.92
C GLY A 60 -3.42 -6.80 -4.58
N LEU A 61 -3.42 -6.91 -5.92
CA LEU A 61 -4.44 -7.64 -6.67
C LEU A 61 -4.48 -9.13 -6.30
N ALA A 62 -3.32 -9.77 -6.16
CA ALA A 62 -3.23 -11.17 -5.78
C ALA A 62 -3.77 -11.42 -4.35
N VAL A 63 -3.32 -10.62 -3.38
CA VAL A 63 -3.73 -10.74 -1.97
C VAL A 63 -5.22 -10.44 -1.81
N MET A 64 -5.73 -9.43 -2.52
CA MET A 64 -7.17 -9.12 -2.55
C MET A 64 -7.99 -10.29 -3.12
N GLY A 65 -7.55 -10.88 -4.23
CA GLY A 65 -8.22 -12.03 -4.83
C GLY A 65 -8.28 -13.23 -3.89
N ILE A 66 -7.16 -13.57 -3.23
CA ILE A 66 -7.10 -14.67 -2.24
C ILE A 66 -8.09 -14.41 -1.09
N SER A 67 -8.04 -13.21 -0.51
CA SER A 67 -8.90 -12.82 0.60
C SER A 67 -10.38 -12.86 0.24
N GLN A 68 -10.75 -12.35 -0.94
CA GLN A 68 -12.13 -12.36 -1.42
C GLN A 68 -12.64 -13.79 -1.68
N LEU A 69 -11.82 -14.69 -2.23
CA LEU A 69 -12.17 -16.10 -2.40
C LEU A 69 -12.42 -16.78 -1.05
N SER A 70 -11.57 -16.52 -0.04
CA SER A 70 -11.77 -17.03 1.32
C SER A 70 -13.09 -16.52 1.92
N TYR A 71 -13.40 -15.24 1.75
CA TYR A 71 -14.66 -14.65 2.23
C TYR A 71 -15.89 -15.26 1.57
N HIS A 72 -15.86 -15.46 0.25
CA HIS A 72 -16.98 -16.13 -0.45
C HIS A 72 -17.20 -17.56 0.03
N ARG A 73 -16.14 -18.27 0.42
CA ARG A 73 -16.24 -19.64 0.92
C ARG A 73 -16.74 -19.71 2.37
N ALA A 74 -16.32 -18.78 3.24
CA ALA A 74 -16.54 -18.87 4.68
C ALA A 74 -16.73 -17.50 5.35
N SER A 75 -17.72 -16.71 4.91
CA SER A 75 -17.93 -15.32 5.38
C SER A 75 -18.22 -15.16 6.88
N GLN A 76 -18.60 -16.23 7.58
CA GLN A 76 -18.86 -16.23 9.01
C GLN A 76 -17.65 -16.69 9.84
N ASP A 77 -16.56 -17.15 9.19
CA ASP A 77 -15.34 -17.57 9.88
C ASP A 77 -14.52 -16.33 10.28
N PRO A 78 -14.29 -16.09 11.59
CA PRO A 78 -13.60 -14.90 12.07
C PRO A 78 -12.10 -14.88 11.70
N THR A 79 -11.55 -15.99 11.20
CA THR A 79 -10.16 -16.06 10.73
C THR A 79 -9.99 -15.59 9.29
N VAL A 80 -11.09 -15.35 8.57
CA VAL A 80 -11.06 -14.79 7.22
C VAL A 80 -10.61 -13.34 7.27
N VAL A 81 -9.47 -13.07 6.64
CA VAL A 81 -8.87 -11.73 6.58
C VAL A 81 -9.50 -10.95 5.42
N TYR A 82 -10.75 -10.50 5.57
CA TYR A 82 -11.48 -9.66 4.63
C TYR A 82 -12.45 -8.71 5.39
N PRO A 83 -12.61 -7.44 4.98
CA PRO A 83 -11.86 -6.73 3.95
C PRO A 83 -10.40 -6.47 4.36
N LEU A 84 -9.52 -6.26 3.37
CA LEU A 84 -8.11 -5.96 3.60
C LEU A 84 -7.87 -4.45 3.62
N ASP A 85 -7.16 -3.97 4.64
CA ASP A 85 -6.65 -2.60 4.65
C ASP A 85 -5.28 -2.51 3.95
N GLY A 86 -4.49 -3.58 4.04
CA GLY A 86 -3.15 -3.66 3.45
C GLY A 86 -2.47 -5.00 3.68
N TYR A 87 -1.21 -5.09 3.26
CA TYR A 87 -0.35 -6.25 3.44
C TYR A 87 1.10 -5.83 3.70
N TYR A 88 1.88 -6.76 4.25
CA TYR A 88 3.29 -6.57 4.57
C TYR A 88 4.13 -7.68 3.93
N VAL A 89 5.22 -7.30 3.28
CA VAL A 89 6.22 -8.21 2.72
C VAL A 89 7.55 -7.92 3.38
N HIS A 90 8.07 -8.89 4.13
CA HIS A 90 9.41 -8.84 4.68
C HIS A 90 10.42 -9.43 3.68
N SER A 91 11.53 -8.75 3.46
CA SER A 91 12.65 -9.28 2.69
C SER A 91 13.97 -9.03 3.41
N MET A 92 15.06 -9.70 3.03
CA MET A 92 16.38 -9.49 3.63
C MET A 92 16.90 -8.05 3.49
N ARG A 93 16.49 -7.31 2.44
CA ARG A 93 17.09 -6.00 2.08
C ARG A 93 16.20 -4.78 2.37
N GLY A 94 15.04 -5.01 2.96
CA GLY A 94 14.03 -3.99 3.18
C GLY A 94 12.64 -4.60 3.09
N SER A 95 11.68 -4.00 3.77
CA SER A 95 10.31 -4.50 3.77
C SER A 95 9.37 -3.54 3.05
N VAL A 96 8.24 -4.05 2.60
CA VAL A 96 7.20 -3.25 1.94
C VAL A 96 5.92 -3.37 2.74
N VAL A 97 5.29 -2.25 3.04
CA VAL A 97 3.90 -2.18 3.50
C VAL A 97 3.11 -1.53 2.39
N CYS A 98 1.97 -2.11 2.03
CA CYS A 98 1.11 -1.57 0.99
C CYS A 98 -0.34 -1.60 1.47
N THR A 99 -1.08 -0.52 1.20
CA THR A 99 -2.52 -0.46 1.47
C THR A 99 -3.33 -0.70 0.20
N ILE A 100 -4.58 -1.10 0.37
CA ILE A 100 -5.53 -1.24 -0.74
C ILE A 100 -5.91 0.14 -1.32
N ASN A 101 -5.74 1.22 -0.55
CA ASN A 101 -5.85 2.60 -1.04
C ASN A 101 -4.66 3.04 -1.90
N ARG A 102 -3.85 2.12 -2.45
CA ARG A 102 -2.76 2.41 -3.42
C ARG A 102 -1.69 3.35 -2.90
N VAL A 103 -1.23 3.05 -1.69
CA VAL A 103 -0.07 3.67 -1.06
C VAL A 103 0.86 2.56 -0.60
N SER A 104 2.15 2.71 -0.88
CA SER A 104 3.18 1.72 -0.53
C SER A 104 4.39 2.42 0.08
N VAL A 105 4.94 1.80 1.11
CA VAL A 105 6.05 2.30 1.91
C VAL A 105 7.17 1.27 1.88
N LEU A 106 8.39 1.74 1.62
CA LEU A 106 9.63 0.99 1.78
C LEU A 106 10.19 1.22 3.18
N LEU A 107 10.41 0.14 3.92
CA LEU A 107 10.92 0.16 5.28
C LEU A 107 12.39 -0.27 5.35
N ASP A 108 13.13 0.40 6.22
CA ASP A 108 14.43 -0.06 6.71
C ASP A 108 14.22 -1.16 7.77
N ASN A 109 14.76 -2.34 7.50
CA ASN A 109 14.67 -3.47 8.42
C ASN A 109 15.52 -3.32 9.68
N ALA A 110 16.45 -2.36 9.72
CA ALA A 110 17.21 -2.07 10.93
C ALA A 110 16.35 -1.45 12.04
N ILE A 111 15.18 -0.90 11.68
CA ILE A 111 14.27 -0.21 12.59
C ILE A 111 13.00 -1.05 12.78
N SER A 112 12.59 -1.23 14.04
CA SER A 112 11.32 -1.90 14.36
C SER A 112 10.16 -0.94 14.15
N VAL A 113 9.31 -1.24 13.17
CA VAL A 113 8.14 -0.42 12.84
C VAL A 113 6.87 -1.18 13.22
N ASN A 114 5.94 -0.49 13.90
CA ASN A 114 4.60 -1.03 14.14
C ASN A 114 3.80 -1.01 12.83
N VAL A 115 3.77 -2.14 12.13
CA VAL A 115 3.10 -2.28 10.83
C VAL A 115 1.59 -2.03 10.91
N GLN A 116 0.92 -2.38 12.01
CA GLN A 116 -0.52 -2.17 12.16
C GLN A 116 -0.87 -0.68 12.27
N ASP A 117 -0.09 0.06 13.07
CA ASP A 117 -0.22 1.52 13.18
C ASP A 117 0.13 2.21 11.86
N LEU A 118 1.18 1.74 11.18
CA LEU A 118 1.58 2.26 9.87
C LEU A 118 0.48 2.08 8.81
N ILE A 119 -0.13 0.89 8.70
CA ILE A 119 -1.26 0.65 7.78
C ILE A 119 -2.42 1.59 8.13
N SER A 120 -2.73 1.74 9.42
CA SER A 120 -3.81 2.62 9.90
C SER A 120 -3.57 4.08 9.54
N LYS A 121 -2.32 4.54 9.47
CA LYS A 121 -1.95 5.87 8.99
C LYS A 121 -2.01 5.97 7.46
N MET A 122 -1.40 5.00 6.77
CA MET A 122 -1.32 4.98 5.31
C MET A 122 -2.69 5.01 4.64
N ILE A 123 -3.71 4.34 5.21
CA ILE A 123 -5.05 4.33 4.61
C ILE A 123 -5.74 5.70 4.65
N LEU A 124 -5.28 6.61 5.53
CA LEU A 124 -5.77 7.98 5.65
C LEU A 124 -5.10 8.95 4.66
N VAL A 125 -4.09 8.50 3.91
CA VAL A 125 -3.50 9.33 2.85
C VAL A 125 -4.55 9.62 1.79
N ASP A 126 -4.75 10.89 1.49
CA ASP A 126 -5.70 11.28 0.45
C ASP A 126 -5.19 10.87 -0.93
N ASN A 127 -5.87 9.91 -1.54
CA ASN A 127 -5.53 9.43 -2.87
C ASN A 127 -6.53 9.86 -3.95
N ARG A 128 -7.44 10.79 -3.63
CA ARG A 128 -8.39 11.37 -4.59
C ARG A 128 -7.67 12.23 -5.64
N PRO A 129 -8.16 12.29 -6.88
CA PRO A 129 -7.70 13.24 -7.90
C PRO A 129 -7.66 14.66 -7.35
N SER A 130 -6.54 15.35 -7.57
CA SER A 130 -6.51 16.80 -7.50
C SER A 130 -7.51 17.29 -8.56
N SER A 131 -8.58 17.92 -8.12
CA SER A 131 -9.59 18.56 -8.97
C SER A 131 -9.02 19.73 -9.74
#